data_AF-A0A7H5F1P6-F1
#
_entry.id   AF-A0A7H5F1P6-F1
#
_cell.length_a   1.000
_cell.length_b   1.000
_cell.length_c   1.000
_cell.angle_alpha   90.00
_cell.angle_beta   90.00
_cell.angle_gamma   90.00
#
_symmetry.space_group_name_H-M   'P 1'
#
loop_
_entity.id
_entity.type
_entity.pdbx_description
1 polymer ?
#
loop_
_entity_poly.entity_id
_entity_poly.type
_entity_poly.pdbx_seq_one_letter_code
_entity_poly.pdbx_strand_id
1 'polypeptide(L)'
;MRKTLVDDAIASGFNLSALVKARVQRRGEDYQGKDFPPYTDDYAERGRRDLGYQDEYFDFTRTGEAWKSVGVFVKAKDDDSVTVSIRSDSPSNQVKFAGAVRKRGNILRSSEQERSLVLKDFANRRRERFQKLMNEQ
;
A
#
# COMPACT_ATOMS: atom_id res chain seq x y z
N MET A 1 -9.07 -15.12 -21.47
CA MET A 1 -8.34 -13.85 -21.21
C MET A 1 -8.90 -12.99 -20.07
N ARG A 2 -10.22 -12.84 -19.84
CA ARG A 2 -10.73 -11.92 -18.78
C ARG A 2 -10.39 -12.29 -17.32
N LYS A 3 -10.04 -13.55 -17.02
CA LYS A 3 -9.59 -13.97 -15.68
C LYS A 3 -8.17 -13.46 -15.38
N THR A 4 -7.30 -13.48 -16.39
CA THR A 4 -5.88 -13.10 -16.23
C THR A 4 -5.66 -11.61 -16.00
N LEU A 5 -6.47 -10.73 -16.62
CA LEU A 5 -6.35 -9.28 -16.37
C LEU A 5 -6.71 -8.91 -14.92
N VAL A 6 -7.72 -9.58 -14.35
CA VAL A 6 -8.11 -9.39 -12.95
C VAL A 6 -7.02 -9.92 -12.03
N ASP A 7 -6.53 -11.13 -12.28
CA ASP A 7 -5.45 -11.73 -11.49
C ASP A 7 -4.19 -10.86 -11.51
N ASP A 8 -3.84 -10.31 -12.68
CA ASP A 8 -2.71 -9.39 -12.83
C ASP A 8 -2.90 -8.06 -12.11
N ALA A 9 -4.09 -7.49 -12.16
CA ALA A 9 -4.42 -6.25 -11.48
C ALA A 9 -4.37 -6.44 -9.95
N ILE A 10 -4.86 -7.58 -9.46
CA ILE A 10 -4.78 -7.96 -8.04
C ILE A 10 -3.31 -8.13 -7.63
N ALA A 11 -2.51 -8.87 -8.40
CA ALA A 11 -1.08 -9.04 -8.14
C ALA A 11 -0.33 -7.70 -8.11
N SER A 12 -0.61 -6.82 -9.08
CA SER A 12 -0.07 -5.45 -9.11
C SER A 12 -0.48 -4.64 -7.87
N GLY A 13 -1.74 -4.76 -7.44
CA GLY A 13 -2.22 -4.12 -6.22
C GLY A 13 -1.49 -4.61 -4.97
N PHE A 14 -1.20 -5.90 -4.87
CA PHE A 14 -0.44 -6.46 -3.75
C PHE A 14 1.02 -5.99 -3.77
N ASN A 15 1.65 -5.96 -4.93
CA ASN A 15 3.01 -5.46 -5.09
C ASN A 15 3.09 -3.97 -4.72
N LEU A 16 2.13 -3.17 -5.16
CA LEU A 16 2.07 -1.74 -4.81
C LEU A 16 1.86 -1.55 -3.31
N SER A 17 0.95 -2.31 -2.70
CA SER A 17 0.71 -2.28 -1.24
C SER A 17 1.97 -2.66 -0.46
N ALA A 18 2.71 -3.67 -0.91
CA ALA A 18 3.96 -4.11 -0.29
C ALA A 18 5.05 -3.03 -0.37
N LEU A 19 5.17 -2.34 -1.50
CA LEU A 19 6.12 -1.24 -1.66
C LEU A 19 5.79 -0.05 -0.75
N VAL A 20 4.52 0.35 -0.72
CA VAL A 20 4.03 1.41 0.17
C VAL A 20 4.28 1.02 1.63
N LYS A 21 3.92 -0.19 2.03
CA LYS A 21 4.17 -0.72 3.38
C LYS A 21 5.66 -0.68 3.71
N ALA A 22 6.52 -1.12 2.80
CA ALA A 22 7.97 -1.10 3.01
C ALA A 22 8.51 0.32 3.20
N ARG A 23 8.08 1.29 2.40
CA ARG A 23 8.46 2.70 2.59
C ARG A 23 8.02 3.20 3.95
N VAL A 24 6.74 3.05 4.28
CA VAL A 24 6.18 3.61 5.50
C VAL A 24 6.77 2.95 6.75
N GLN A 25 6.91 1.62 6.77
CA GLN A 25 7.42 0.92 7.95
C GLN A 25 8.93 1.03 8.13
N ARG A 26 9.71 1.02 7.03
CA ARG A 26 11.17 1.06 7.14
C ARG A 26 11.72 2.47 7.24
N ARG A 27 11.12 3.40 6.51
CA ARG A 27 11.63 4.77 6.38
C ARG A 27 10.75 5.80 7.09
N GLY A 28 9.48 5.50 7.35
CA GLY A 28 8.58 6.49 7.97
C GLY A 28 8.26 7.66 7.05
N GLU A 29 8.39 7.47 5.74
CA GLU A 29 8.23 8.51 4.74
C GLU A 29 6.85 8.48 4.07
N ASP A 30 6.39 9.63 3.60
CA ASP A 30 5.22 9.85 2.76
C ASP A 30 5.50 9.57 1.28
N TYR A 31 4.50 9.77 0.42
CA TYR A 31 4.60 9.49 -1.02
C TYR A 31 5.58 10.40 -1.77
N GLN A 32 6.01 11.51 -1.16
CA GLN A 32 7.03 12.44 -1.68
C GLN A 32 8.43 12.12 -1.13
N GLY A 33 8.56 11.13 -0.23
CA GLY A 33 9.82 10.83 0.45
C GLY A 33 10.11 11.74 1.64
N LYS A 34 9.10 12.43 2.18
CA LYS A 34 9.24 13.26 3.39
C LYS A 34 8.85 12.46 4.62
N ASP A 35 9.55 12.67 5.74
CA ASP A 35 9.18 12.05 7.01
C ASP A 35 7.75 12.43 7.42
N PHE A 36 7.00 11.45 7.94
CA PHE A 36 5.71 11.75 8.53
C PHE A 36 5.88 12.63 9.77
N PRO A 37 4.93 13.56 10.02
CA PRO A 37 4.98 14.34 11.24
C PRO A 37 4.83 13.43 12.47
N PRO A 38 5.49 13.79 13.59
CA PRO A 38 5.48 13.00 14.82
C PRO A 38 4.05 12.77 15.34
N TYR A 39 3.88 11.76 16.21
CA TYR A 39 2.56 11.41 16.73
C TYR A 39 1.99 12.49 17.65
N THR A 40 2.85 13.08 18.48
CA THR A 40 2.62 14.19 19.42
C THR A 40 3.93 15.00 19.57
N ASP A 41 3.85 16.20 20.15
CA ASP A 41 5.04 17.01 20.44
C ASP A 41 5.96 16.30 21.46
N ASP A 42 5.38 15.68 22.49
CA ASP A 42 6.10 14.82 23.44
C ASP A 42 6.86 13.66 22.75
N TYR A 43 6.30 13.10 21.68
CA TYR A 43 6.96 12.05 20.89
C TYR A 43 8.16 12.61 20.09
N ALA A 44 8.07 13.85 19.63
CA ALA A 44 9.17 14.55 18.97
C ALA A 44 10.32 14.85 19.94
N GLU A 45 9.98 15.19 21.19
CA GLU A 45 10.95 15.61 22.22
C GLU A 45 11.63 14.43 22.94
N ARG A 46 10.88 13.39 23.33
CA ARG A 46 11.39 12.27 24.16
C ARG A 46 11.74 11.01 23.40
N GLY A 47 11.36 10.93 22.12
CA GLY A 47 11.69 9.81 21.24
C GLY A 47 11.12 8.45 21.69
N ARG A 48 11.71 7.36 21.16
CA ARG A 48 11.14 5.99 21.17
C ARG A 48 11.33 5.21 22.49
N ARG A 49 12.18 5.65 23.42
CA ARG A 49 12.62 4.85 24.57
C ARG A 49 11.77 5.02 25.82
N ASP A 50 11.20 6.20 26.04
CA ASP A 50 10.68 6.58 27.37
C ASP A 50 9.15 6.45 27.51
N LEU A 51 8.44 6.13 26.42
CA LEU A 51 6.98 6.34 26.35
C LEU A 51 6.15 5.06 26.19
N GLY A 52 6.52 3.96 26.86
CA GLY A 52 5.72 2.73 27.04
C GLY A 52 4.32 2.77 26.39
N TYR A 53 4.27 2.36 25.12
CA TYR A 53 3.26 2.74 24.14
C TYR A 53 1.81 2.60 24.63
N GLN A 54 1.00 3.65 24.43
CA GLN A 54 -0.43 3.61 24.66
C GLN A 54 -1.16 2.89 23.50
N ASP A 55 -2.00 1.91 23.82
CA ASP A 55 -2.75 1.07 22.87
C ASP A 55 -3.75 1.84 21.97
N GLU A 56 -4.02 3.10 22.29
CA GLU A 56 -5.00 3.93 21.57
C GLU A 56 -4.44 4.65 20.33
N TYR A 57 -3.11 4.69 20.13
CA TYR A 57 -2.50 5.34 18.97
C TYR A 57 -2.36 4.37 17.79
N PHE A 58 -2.94 4.75 16.64
CA PHE A 58 -2.83 3.97 15.41
C PHE A 58 -1.43 4.09 14.79
N ASP A 59 -0.57 3.12 15.11
CA ASP A 59 0.78 3.06 14.58
C ASP A 59 0.84 2.35 13.22
N PHE A 60 1.30 3.08 12.22
CA PHE A 60 1.53 2.56 10.87
C PHE A 60 3.02 2.35 10.55
N THR A 61 3.98 2.72 11.42
CA THR A 61 5.41 2.59 11.12
C THR A 61 6.05 1.37 11.81
N ARG A 62 5.61 0.97 13.01
CA ARG A 62 6.37 0.01 13.83
C ARG A 62 5.76 -1.38 13.91
N THR A 63 4.54 -1.51 14.41
CA THR A 63 4.00 -2.85 14.79
C THR A 63 3.56 -3.70 13.59
N GLY A 64 3.22 -3.08 12.47
CA GLY A 64 2.66 -3.79 11.32
C GLY A 64 1.19 -4.17 11.47
N GLU A 65 0.58 -3.99 12.65
CA GLU A 65 -0.82 -4.36 12.92
C GLU A 65 -1.78 -3.60 12.00
N ALA A 66 -1.55 -2.30 11.78
CA ALA A 66 -2.32 -1.50 10.82
C ALA A 66 -2.33 -2.14 9.42
N TRP A 67 -1.18 -2.66 8.98
CA TRP A 67 -0.98 -3.23 7.65
C TRP A 67 -1.54 -4.64 7.50
N LYS A 68 -1.74 -5.39 8.58
CA LYS A 68 -2.35 -6.74 8.49
C LYS A 68 -3.77 -6.68 7.92
N SER A 69 -4.47 -5.59 8.21
CA SER A 69 -5.82 -5.34 7.68
C SER A 69 -5.84 -4.79 6.27
N VAL A 70 -4.71 -4.40 5.68
CA VAL A 70 -4.69 -3.77 4.34
C VAL A 70 -4.73 -4.83 3.26
N GLY A 71 -5.82 -4.83 2.49
CA GLY A 71 -6.06 -5.74 1.38
C GLY A 71 -6.22 -5.02 0.04
N VAL A 72 -6.30 -5.83 -1.02
CA VAL A 72 -6.53 -5.40 -2.40
C VAL A 72 -7.89 -5.92 -2.85
N PHE A 73 -8.75 -5.01 -3.32
CA PHE A 73 -10.12 -5.34 -3.70
C PHE A 73 -10.42 -4.82 -5.10
N VAL A 74 -11.04 -5.64 -5.93
CA VAL A 74 -11.57 -5.19 -7.22
C VAL A 74 -12.74 -4.24 -6.95
N LYS A 75 -12.60 -2.99 -7.42
CA LYS A 75 -13.63 -1.95 -7.28
C LYS A 75 -14.53 -1.89 -8.51
N ALA A 76 -13.94 -1.99 -9.70
CA ALA A 76 -14.66 -1.97 -10.96
C ALA A 76 -13.91 -2.79 -11.99
N LYS A 77 -14.66 -3.33 -12.95
CA LYS A 77 -14.14 -4.04 -14.10
C LYS A 77 -15.00 -3.69 -15.30
N ASP A 78 -14.34 -3.28 -16.38
CA ASP A 78 -14.93 -3.18 -17.71
C ASP A 78 -14.17 -4.12 -18.66
N ASP A 79 -14.37 -3.96 -19.96
CA ASP A 79 -13.78 -4.85 -20.96
C ASP A 79 -12.27 -4.67 -21.12
N ASP A 80 -11.74 -3.47 -20.83
CA ASP A 80 -10.35 -3.09 -21.08
C ASP A 80 -9.57 -2.75 -19.80
N SER A 81 -10.27 -2.58 -18.69
CA SER A 81 -9.74 -2.04 -17.45
C SER A 81 -10.25 -2.79 -16.22
N VAL A 82 -9.36 -2.92 -15.24
CA VAL A 82 -9.68 -3.42 -13.90
C VAL A 82 -9.17 -2.39 -12.91
N THR A 83 -10.09 -1.80 -12.17
CA THR A 83 -9.77 -0.88 -11.08
C THR A 83 -9.68 -1.66 -9.78
N VAL A 84 -8.52 -1.63 -9.14
CA VAL A 84 -8.33 -2.17 -7.79
C VAL A 84 -8.21 -1.05 -6.77
N SER A 85 -8.71 -1.31 -5.56
CA SER A 85 -8.56 -0.43 -4.40
C SER A 85 -7.70 -1.11 -3.35
N ILE A 86 -6.74 -0.37 -2.81
CA ILE A 86 -5.94 -0.77 -1.65
C ILE A 86 -6.56 -0.07 -0.44
N ARG A 87 -7.12 -0.85 0.49
CA ARG A 87 -7.78 -0.32 1.68
C ARG A 87 -7.75 -1.34 2.82
N SER A 88 -8.04 -0.89 4.04
CA SER A 88 -8.24 -1.81 5.15
C SER A 88 -9.54 -2.60 4.96
N ASP A 89 -9.55 -3.89 5.33
CA ASP A 89 -10.72 -4.75 5.39
C ASP A 89 -11.55 -4.54 6.67
N SER A 90 -10.90 -4.06 7.74
CA SER A 90 -11.51 -3.75 9.03
C SER A 90 -12.14 -2.35 9.03
N PRO A 91 -13.45 -2.22 9.33
CA PRO A 91 -14.11 -0.92 9.42
C PRO A 91 -13.44 0.03 10.42
N SER A 92 -12.98 -0.48 11.56
CA SER A 92 -12.31 0.35 12.58
C SER A 92 -10.98 0.90 12.07
N ASN A 93 -10.20 0.09 11.35
CA ASN A 93 -8.95 0.53 10.75
C ASN A 93 -9.17 1.44 9.53
N GLN A 94 -10.25 1.27 8.76
CA GLN A 94 -10.61 2.21 7.70
C GLN A 94 -10.83 3.62 8.26
N VAL A 95 -11.54 3.75 9.39
CA VAL A 95 -11.73 5.03 10.09
C VAL A 95 -10.39 5.61 10.55
N LYS A 96 -9.48 4.78 11.07
CA LYS A 96 -8.15 5.22 11.50
C LYS A 96 -7.29 5.71 10.32
N PHE A 97 -7.28 4.99 9.20
CA PHE A 97 -6.61 5.43 7.97
C PHE A 97 -7.21 6.73 7.42
N ALA A 98 -8.54 6.86 7.42
CA ALA A 98 -9.22 8.09 7.01
C ALA A 98 -8.88 9.27 7.94
N GLY A 99 -8.83 9.03 9.25
CA GLY A 99 -8.41 10.02 10.25
C GLY A 99 -6.95 10.46 10.07
N ALA A 100 -6.07 9.55 9.64
CA ALA A 100 -4.68 9.87 9.32
C ALA A 100 -4.55 10.82 8.14
N VAL A 101 -5.47 10.78 7.15
CA VAL A 101 -5.43 11.68 5.98
C VAL A 101 -5.38 13.15 6.39
N ARG A 102 -6.18 13.56 7.37
CA ARG A 102 -6.22 14.95 7.84
C ARG A 102 -4.95 15.36 8.60
N LYS A 103 -4.32 14.41 9.30
CA LYS A 103 -3.19 14.68 10.19
C LYS A 103 -1.83 14.55 9.50
N ARG A 104 -1.72 13.63 8.54
CA ARG A 104 -0.43 13.15 7.97
C ARG A 104 -0.49 12.89 6.47
N GLY A 105 -1.61 13.20 5.82
CA GLY A 105 -1.84 12.83 4.42
C GLY A 105 -2.20 11.36 4.26
N ASN A 106 -2.39 10.95 3.01
CA ASN A 106 -2.80 9.60 2.68
C ASN A 106 -1.62 8.62 2.78
N ILE A 107 -1.54 7.89 3.90
CA ILE A 107 -0.50 6.88 4.17
C ILE A 107 -0.46 5.77 3.11
N LEU A 108 -1.61 5.42 2.54
CA LEU A 108 -1.73 4.39 1.49
C LEU A 108 -1.41 4.93 0.09
N ARG A 109 -1.13 6.24 -0.05
CA ARG A 109 -0.78 6.82 -1.33
C ARG A 109 0.59 6.33 -1.78
N SER A 110 0.64 5.81 -3.00
CA SER A 110 1.89 5.43 -3.63
C SER A 110 2.70 6.64 -4.12
N SER A 111 4.01 6.49 -4.14
CA SER A 111 4.90 7.38 -4.88
C SER A 111 4.87 7.06 -6.39
N GLU A 112 5.44 7.94 -7.19
CA GLU A 112 5.59 7.70 -8.63
C GLU A 112 6.53 6.53 -8.91
N GLN A 113 7.64 6.44 -8.18
CA GLN A 113 8.61 5.36 -8.34
C GLN A 113 7.97 3.99 -8.03
N GLU A 114 7.15 3.90 -6.97
CA GLU A 114 6.42 2.69 -6.61
C GLU A 114 5.44 2.27 -7.72
N ARG A 115 4.71 3.22 -8.31
CA ARG A 115 3.81 2.95 -9.44
C ARG A 115 4.59 2.47 -10.67
N SER A 116 5.69 3.14 -11.01
CA SER A 116 6.50 2.80 -12.18
C SER A 116 7.09 1.39 -12.08
N LEU A 117 7.54 0.97 -10.89
CA LEU A 117 8.02 -0.39 -10.64
C LEU A 117 6.92 -1.43 -10.89
N VAL A 118 5.72 -1.19 -10.36
CA VAL A 118 4.58 -2.11 -10.53
C VAL A 118 4.08 -2.16 -11.98
N LEU A 119 4.10 -1.04 -12.70
CA LEU A 119 3.74 -1.01 -14.12
C LEU A 119 4.74 -1.80 -14.98
N LYS A 120 6.04 -1.67 -14.69
CA LYS A 120 7.08 -2.46 -15.36
C LYS A 120 6.89 -3.96 -15.13
N ASP A 121 6.66 -4.34 -13.88
CA ASP A 121 6.41 -5.72 -13.47
C ASP A 121 5.13 -6.30 -14.10
N PHE A 122 4.04 -5.52 -14.16
CA PHE A 122 2.82 -5.89 -14.88
C PHE A 122 3.08 -6.16 -16.37
N ALA A 123 3.84 -5.27 -17.05
CA ALA A 123 4.18 -5.45 -18.46
C ALA A 123 5.04 -6.71 -18.69
N ASN A 124 5.99 -6.99 -17.80
CA ASN A 124 6.83 -8.18 -17.86
C ASN A 124 6.01 -9.47 -17.75
N ARG A 125 5.11 -9.59 -16.75
CA ARG A 125 4.23 -10.76 -16.62
C ARG A 125 3.39 -11.01 -17.87
N ARG A 126 2.91 -9.94 -18.53
CA ARG A 126 2.15 -10.06 -19.78
C ARG A 126 3.03 -10.55 -20.92
N ARG A 127 4.26 -10.03 -21.04
CA ARG A 127 5.23 -10.48 -22.05
C ARG A 127 5.58 -11.97 -21.86
N GLU A 128 5.89 -12.39 -20.65
CA GLU A 128 6.23 -13.78 -20.32
C GLU A 128 5.09 -14.74 -20.68
N ARG A 129 3.85 -14.37 -20.35
CA ARG A 129 2.68 -15.18 -20.74
C ARG A 129 2.48 -15.24 -22.26
N PHE A 130 2.68 -14.13 -22.96
CA PHE A 130 2.59 -14.12 -24.41
C PHE A 130 3.64 -15.04 -25.03
N GLN A 131 4.90 -14.97 -24.57
CA GLN A 131 5.96 -15.86 -25.02
C GLN A 131 5.63 -17.34 -24.75
N LYS A 132 5.09 -17.65 -23.57
CA LYS A 132 4.67 -19.01 -23.22
C LYS A 132 3.59 -19.53 -24.19
N LEU A 133 2.57 -18.72 -24.49
CA LEU A 133 1.52 -19.09 -25.44
C LEU A 133 2.04 -19.29 -26.86
N MET A 134 3.06 -18.53 -27.28
CA MET A 134 3.67 -18.66 -28.62
C MET A 134 4.59 -19.88 -28.72
N ASN A 135 5.19 -20.32 -27.62
CA ASN A 135 6.11 -21.46 -27.58
C ASN A 135 5.39 -22.80 -27.31
N GLU A 136 4.12 -22.77 -26.92
CA GLU A 136 3.26 -23.94 -26.72
C GLU A 136 2.41 -24.27 -27.97
N GLN A 137 2.63 -23.56 -29.08
CA GLN A 137 2.11 -23.85 -30.43
C GLN A 137 3.13 -24.62 -31.26
#